data_AF-A0A845YV10-F1
#
_entry.id   AF-A0A845YV10-F1
#
_cell.length_a   1.000
_cell.length_b   1.000
_cell.length_c   1.000
_cell.angle_alpha   90.00
_cell.angle_beta   90.00
_cell.angle_gamma   90.00
#
_symmetry.space_group_name_H-M   'P 1'
#
loop_
_entity.id
_entity.type
_entity.pdbx_description
1 polymer ?
#
loop_
_entity_poly.entity_id
_entity_poly.type
_entity_poly.pdbx_seq_one_letter_code
_entity_poly.pdbx_strand_id
1 'polypeptide(L)'
;SREGLQKFLDTTSKSPETVVHYEFMQDFRVHFKHEDGSIEKVPFFGLNTKKLKDVFAPSCMSCFDYVNGLADLVVGYMGAPFGWQWITVRNETGKEMLDLVMNQLDTQPVMSQGDRKNAVQQSIPAYDQAVTLPMWAAKLMGVVIEKIGPKGLEYGRFSIDSHFTRNYIYVKRNYPEKLEAHVPEFAKKIVGQYKLPK
;
A
#
# COMPACT_ATOMS: atom_id res chain seq x y z
N SER A 1 2.00 15.18 7.06
CA SER A 1 1.76 16.64 6.97
C SER A 1 2.29 17.16 5.64
N ARG A 2 2.16 18.47 5.32
CA ARG A 2 2.84 19.07 4.15
C ARG A 2 4.36 18.90 4.22
N GLU A 3 4.94 19.05 5.41
CA GLU A 3 6.37 18.83 5.67
C GLU A 3 6.76 17.36 5.43
N GLY A 4 5.95 16.41 5.90
CA GLY A 4 6.16 14.98 5.65
C GLY A 4 6.13 14.63 4.16
N LEU A 5 5.23 15.24 3.39
CA LEU A 5 5.20 15.12 1.94
C LEU A 5 6.48 15.70 1.31
N GLN A 6 6.89 16.91 1.68
CA GLN A 6 8.11 17.53 1.16
C GLN A 6 9.35 16.66 1.47
N LYS A 7 9.51 16.25 2.74
CA LYS A 7 10.56 15.33 3.21
C LYS A 7 10.58 14.01 2.42
N PHE A 8 9.42 13.50 1.99
CA PHE A 8 9.34 12.32 1.12
C PHE A 8 9.82 12.61 -0.30
N LEU A 9 9.32 13.67 -0.94
CA LEU A 9 9.74 14.08 -2.29
C LEU A 9 11.25 14.33 -2.34
N ASP A 10 11.78 15.19 -1.47
CA ASP A 10 13.19 15.59 -1.38
C ASP A 10 14.15 14.41 -1.09
N THR A 11 13.64 13.32 -0.52
CA THR A 11 14.40 12.11 -0.20
C THR A 11 14.35 11.06 -1.32
N THR A 12 13.43 11.20 -2.29
CA THR A 12 13.03 10.09 -3.18
C THR A 12 13.05 10.45 -4.67
N SER A 13 12.51 11.61 -5.05
CA SER A 13 12.54 12.11 -6.44
C SER A 13 13.89 12.77 -6.73
N LYS A 14 14.35 12.73 -7.98
CA LYS A 14 15.50 13.55 -8.43
C LYS A 14 15.13 15.01 -8.72
N SER A 15 13.85 15.25 -8.95
CA SER A 15 13.26 16.54 -9.32
C SER A 15 11.97 16.74 -8.52
N PRO A 16 12.06 16.87 -7.18
CA PRO A 16 10.89 16.94 -6.30
C PRO A 16 10.00 18.16 -6.56
N GLU A 17 10.58 19.25 -7.05
CA GLU A 17 9.91 20.51 -7.37
C GLU A 17 8.92 20.43 -8.56
N THR A 18 9.12 19.49 -9.48
CA THR A 18 8.25 19.29 -10.66
C THR A 18 7.23 18.16 -10.50
N VAL A 19 7.14 17.50 -9.34
CA VAL A 19 6.21 16.38 -9.11
C VAL A 19 4.77 16.89 -8.93
N VAL A 20 3.88 16.53 -9.87
CA VAL A 20 2.44 16.84 -9.76
C VAL A 20 1.64 15.73 -9.05
N HIS A 21 2.00 14.47 -9.30
CA HIS A 21 1.39 13.30 -8.66
C HIS A 21 2.45 12.24 -8.35
N TYR A 22 2.22 11.41 -7.34
CA TYR A 22 2.97 10.17 -7.14
C TYR A 22 2.05 9.06 -6.65
N GLU A 23 2.39 7.79 -6.91
CA GLU A 23 1.75 6.66 -6.22
C GLU A 23 2.68 5.44 -6.08
N PHE A 24 2.43 4.64 -5.05
CA PHE A 24 3.08 3.35 -4.76
C PHE A 24 2.41 2.23 -5.57
N MET A 25 2.99 1.90 -6.73
CA MET A 25 2.40 1.00 -7.73
C MET A 25 2.66 -0.48 -7.47
N GLN A 26 1.87 -1.34 -8.12
CA GLN A 26 1.91 -2.81 -7.95
C GLN A 26 3.20 -3.47 -8.50
N ASP A 27 4.02 -2.73 -9.26
CA ASP A 27 5.34 -3.19 -9.75
C ASP A 27 6.48 -2.96 -8.72
N PHE A 28 6.12 -2.67 -7.47
CA PHE A 28 7.03 -2.40 -6.34
C PHE A 28 7.93 -1.16 -6.55
N ARG A 29 7.42 -0.16 -7.27
CA ARG A 29 8.06 1.14 -7.52
C ARG A 29 7.10 2.27 -7.17
N VAL A 30 7.63 3.36 -6.62
CA VAL A 30 6.91 4.65 -6.60
C VAL A 30 7.03 5.24 -7.99
N HIS A 31 5.92 5.63 -8.60
CA HIS A 31 5.89 6.32 -9.89
C HIS A 31 5.56 7.79 -9.61
N PHE A 32 6.46 8.69 -9.98
CA PHE A 32 6.27 10.15 -9.88
C PHE A 32 5.92 10.67 -11.27
N LYS A 33 4.81 11.39 -11.41
CA LYS A 33 4.48 12.14 -12.63
C LYS A 33 4.91 13.59 -12.47
N HIS A 34 5.63 14.09 -13.45
CA HIS A 34 6.13 15.47 -13.48
C HIS A 34 5.23 16.38 -14.33
N GLU A 35 5.43 17.70 -14.21
CA GLU A 35 4.70 18.74 -14.95
C GLU A 35 4.80 18.58 -16.48
N ASP A 36 5.94 18.12 -16.99
CA ASP A 36 6.17 17.82 -18.41
C ASP A 36 5.47 16.53 -18.90
N GLY A 37 4.82 15.80 -17.98
CA GLY A 37 4.17 14.52 -18.23
C GLY A 37 5.08 13.30 -18.14
N SER A 38 6.39 13.48 -17.88
CA SER A 38 7.33 12.37 -17.71
C SER A 38 7.07 11.58 -16.41
N ILE A 39 7.58 10.34 -16.36
CA ILE A 39 7.38 9.42 -15.23
C ILE A 39 8.74 8.94 -14.69
N GLU A 40 9.14 9.40 -13.51
CA GLU A 40 10.23 8.79 -12.73
C GLU A 40 9.71 7.55 -11.98
N LYS A 41 10.51 6.47 -11.92
CA LYS A 41 10.19 5.23 -11.19
C LYS A 41 11.28 4.84 -10.20
N VAL A 42 10.95 4.80 -8.91
CA VAL A 42 11.88 4.54 -7.80
C VAL A 42 11.49 3.26 -7.05
N PRO A 43 12.33 2.19 -7.04
CA PRO A 43 12.00 0.93 -6.35
C PRO A 43 11.80 1.10 -4.83
N PHE A 44 10.75 0.49 -4.27
CA PHE A 44 10.41 0.58 -2.83
C PHE A 44 11.59 0.23 -1.90
N PHE A 45 12.37 -0.78 -2.26
CA PHE A 45 13.50 -1.27 -1.45
C PHE A 45 14.73 -0.34 -1.47
N GLY A 46 14.74 0.65 -2.38
CA GLY A 46 15.75 1.71 -2.45
C GLY A 46 15.38 2.97 -1.66
N LEU A 47 14.15 3.06 -1.14
CA LEU A 47 13.70 4.18 -0.33
C LEU A 47 14.49 4.26 0.98
N ASN A 48 14.88 5.47 1.39
CA ASN A 48 15.58 5.69 2.66
C ASN A 48 14.59 5.61 3.84
N THR A 49 14.16 4.40 4.15
CA THR A 49 13.20 4.05 5.22
C THR A 49 13.55 4.66 6.57
N LYS A 50 14.84 4.88 6.86
CA LYS A 50 15.30 5.55 8.09
C LYS A 50 14.95 7.03 8.11
N LYS A 51 15.16 7.78 7.02
CA LYS A 51 14.71 9.19 6.90
C LYS A 51 13.19 9.30 6.83
N LEU A 52 12.52 8.34 6.19
CA LEU A 52 11.09 8.39 5.88
C LEU A 52 10.16 7.92 7.01
N LYS A 53 10.70 7.42 8.13
CA LYS A 53 9.91 6.80 9.21
C LYS A 53 8.76 7.68 9.73
N ASP A 54 8.98 8.99 9.81
CA ASP A 54 8.04 9.97 10.39
C ASP A 54 7.17 10.68 9.34
N VAL A 55 7.22 10.26 8.07
CA VAL A 55 6.38 10.83 6.99
C VAL A 55 4.91 10.44 7.16
N PHE A 56 4.67 9.20 7.60
CA PHE A 56 3.32 8.68 7.82
C PHE A 56 2.72 9.26 9.11
N ALA A 57 1.55 9.88 9.00
CA ALA A 57 0.87 10.47 10.16
C ALA A 57 0.45 9.38 11.18
N PRO A 58 0.47 9.66 12.49
CA PRO A 58 0.02 8.73 13.54
C PRO A 58 -1.37 8.13 13.31
N SER A 59 -2.29 8.90 12.72
CA SER A 59 -3.62 8.44 12.30
C SER A 59 -3.55 7.36 11.21
N CYS A 60 -2.77 7.58 10.15
CA CYS A 60 -2.52 6.60 9.09
C CYS A 60 -1.81 5.33 9.62
N MET A 61 -0.94 5.50 10.61
CA MET A 61 -0.27 4.40 11.32
C MET A 61 -1.18 3.67 12.33
N SER A 62 -2.38 4.20 12.59
CA SER A 62 -3.41 3.61 13.47
C SER A 62 -4.68 3.22 12.71
N CYS A 63 -4.70 3.34 11.38
CA CYS A 63 -5.87 3.05 10.55
C CYS A 63 -5.99 1.54 10.24
N PHE A 64 -7.22 1.02 10.28
CA PHE A 64 -7.54 -0.37 9.91
C PHE A 64 -8.65 -0.46 8.85
N ASP A 65 -8.99 0.65 8.18
CA ASP A 65 -9.97 0.67 7.09
C ASP A 65 -9.32 1.03 5.73
N TYR A 66 -8.42 0.16 5.29
CA TYR A 66 -7.65 0.36 4.06
C TYR A 66 -8.46 0.07 2.77
N VAL A 67 -9.69 -0.45 2.92
CA VAL A 67 -10.60 -0.76 1.80
C VAL A 67 -11.88 0.09 1.81
N ASN A 68 -11.96 1.11 2.66
CA ASN A 68 -13.13 1.98 2.88
C ASN A 68 -14.43 1.17 3.06
N GLY A 69 -14.55 0.52 4.21
CA GLY A 69 -15.57 -0.47 4.54
C GLY A 69 -17.00 0.09 4.65
N LEU A 70 -17.14 1.41 4.81
CA LEU A 70 -18.41 2.10 5.02
C LEU A 70 -18.92 2.89 3.80
N ALA A 71 -18.16 2.92 2.70
CA ALA A 71 -18.63 3.52 1.45
C ALA A 71 -19.63 2.61 0.71
N ASP A 72 -20.38 3.19 -0.23
CA ASP A 72 -21.28 2.44 -1.13
C ASP A 72 -20.52 1.85 -2.32
N LEU A 73 -19.61 2.66 -2.90
CA LEU A 73 -18.73 2.32 -4.02
C LEU A 73 -17.29 2.72 -3.68
N VAL A 74 -16.33 1.82 -3.91
CA VAL A 74 -14.90 2.08 -3.69
C VAL A 74 -14.15 1.88 -5.00
N VAL A 75 -13.34 2.87 -5.39
CA VAL A 75 -12.43 2.80 -6.55
C VAL A 75 -11.00 2.97 -6.05
N GLY A 76 -10.09 2.12 -6.53
CA GLY A 76 -8.67 2.18 -6.22
C GLY A 76 -7.85 1.40 -7.25
N TYR A 77 -6.64 0.97 -6.89
CA TYR A 77 -5.77 0.19 -7.79
C TYR A 77 -5.16 -1.07 -7.15
N MET A 78 -5.22 -1.22 -5.82
CA MET A 78 -4.49 -2.29 -5.10
C MET A 78 -4.91 -3.72 -5.49
N GLY A 79 -6.17 -3.94 -5.86
CA GLY A 79 -6.68 -5.25 -6.30
C GLY A 79 -6.53 -5.49 -7.81
N ALA A 80 -6.06 -4.50 -8.58
CA ALA A 80 -6.04 -4.52 -10.03
C ALA A 80 -4.68 -4.97 -10.60
N PRO A 81 -4.67 -5.49 -11.85
CA PRO A 81 -3.46 -5.49 -12.68
C PRO A 81 -2.89 -4.08 -12.84
N PHE A 82 -1.58 -3.97 -13.09
CA PHE A 82 -0.96 -2.68 -13.39
C PHE A 82 -1.62 -2.02 -14.61
N GLY A 83 -1.87 -0.71 -14.54
CA GLY A 83 -2.60 0.05 -15.56
C GLY A 83 -4.13 -0.01 -15.46
N TRP A 84 -4.70 -0.82 -14.57
CA TRP A 84 -6.13 -0.90 -14.32
C TRP A 84 -6.51 -0.36 -12.94
N GLN A 85 -7.78 0.02 -12.79
CA GLN A 85 -8.40 0.29 -11.49
C GLN A 85 -9.22 -0.91 -11.02
N TRP A 86 -9.40 -1.01 -9.70
CA TRP A 86 -10.25 -2.00 -9.04
C TRP A 86 -11.44 -1.28 -8.43
N ILE A 87 -12.64 -1.79 -8.69
CA ILE A 87 -13.91 -1.28 -8.22
C ILE A 87 -14.52 -2.31 -7.25
N THR A 88 -15.05 -1.83 -6.12
CA THR A 88 -15.85 -2.62 -5.17
C THR A 88 -17.19 -1.95 -4.97
N VAL A 89 -18.24 -2.53 -5.55
CA VAL A 89 -19.63 -2.24 -5.20
C VAL A 89 -19.93 -2.92 -3.86
N ARG A 90 -20.52 -2.20 -2.90
CA ARG A 90 -20.80 -2.72 -1.55
C ARG A 90 -22.29 -2.88 -1.24
N ASN A 91 -23.16 -2.16 -1.95
CA ASN A 91 -24.61 -2.20 -1.83
C ASN A 91 -25.28 -1.67 -3.13
N GLU A 92 -26.61 -1.64 -3.18
CA GLU A 92 -27.34 -1.16 -4.36
C GLU A 92 -27.10 0.33 -4.67
N THR A 93 -26.93 1.20 -3.67
CA THR A 93 -26.55 2.62 -3.88
C THR A 93 -25.25 2.72 -4.68
N GLY A 94 -24.24 1.95 -4.31
CA GLY A 94 -22.95 1.93 -5.00
C GLY A 94 -23.02 1.28 -6.37
N LYS A 95 -24.02 0.43 -6.62
CA LYS A 95 -24.33 -0.16 -7.92
C LYS A 95 -24.97 0.88 -8.84
N GLU A 96 -25.99 1.60 -8.37
CA GLU A 96 -26.61 2.72 -9.07
C GLU A 96 -25.56 3.78 -9.47
N MET A 97 -24.63 4.11 -8.54
CA MET A 97 -23.50 5.01 -8.83
C MET A 97 -22.57 4.51 -9.95
N LEU A 98 -22.36 3.20 -10.07
CA LEU A 98 -21.53 2.60 -11.12
C LEU A 98 -22.29 2.52 -12.45
N ASP A 99 -23.57 2.12 -12.41
CA ASP A 99 -24.43 1.95 -13.59
C ASP A 99 -24.59 3.26 -14.38
N LEU A 100 -24.53 4.43 -13.71
CA LEU A 100 -24.49 5.76 -14.34
C LEU A 100 -23.32 5.97 -15.33
N VAL A 101 -22.21 5.27 -15.14
CA VAL A 101 -20.98 5.44 -15.93
C VAL A 101 -20.49 4.15 -16.59
N MET A 102 -21.14 3.00 -16.34
CA MET A 102 -20.71 1.68 -16.82
C MET A 102 -20.57 1.60 -18.35
N ASN A 103 -21.33 2.40 -19.11
CA ASN A 103 -21.23 2.51 -20.57
C ASN A 103 -19.99 3.30 -21.08
N GLN A 104 -19.23 3.92 -20.19
CA GLN A 104 -18.01 4.69 -20.47
C GLN A 104 -16.75 3.95 -19.95
N LEU A 105 -16.89 2.73 -19.42
CA LEU A 105 -15.82 1.98 -18.78
C LEU A 105 -15.54 0.66 -19.54
N ASP A 106 -14.30 0.50 -20.00
CA ASP A 106 -13.76 -0.83 -20.26
C ASP A 106 -13.62 -1.58 -18.92
N THR A 107 -14.16 -2.79 -18.85
CA THR A 107 -14.15 -3.59 -17.61
C THR A 107 -13.74 -5.04 -17.88
N GLN A 108 -13.10 -5.66 -16.88
CA GLN A 108 -12.65 -7.05 -16.94
C GLN A 108 -12.80 -7.74 -15.56
N PRO A 109 -12.91 -9.08 -15.51
CA PRO A 109 -12.93 -9.82 -14.25
C PRO A 109 -11.65 -9.61 -13.41
N VAL A 110 -11.82 -9.61 -12.09
CA VAL A 110 -10.71 -9.56 -11.13
C VAL A 110 -9.87 -10.84 -11.16
N MET A 111 -8.55 -10.71 -11.09
CA MET A 111 -7.61 -11.85 -11.01
C MET A 111 -7.03 -12.01 -9.60
N SER A 112 -6.52 -13.20 -9.28
CA SER A 112 -5.82 -13.50 -8.01
C SER A 112 -4.76 -14.58 -8.26
N GLN A 113 -3.48 -14.29 -7.98
CA GLN A 113 -2.38 -15.25 -8.22
C GLN A 113 -1.26 -15.08 -7.19
N GLY A 114 -0.58 -16.19 -6.84
CA GLY A 114 0.56 -16.23 -5.92
C GLY A 114 0.18 -16.57 -4.48
N ASP A 115 1.17 -16.53 -3.57
CA ASP A 115 0.97 -16.55 -2.11
C ASP A 115 1.66 -15.33 -1.50
N ARG A 116 0.90 -14.54 -0.75
CA ARG A 116 1.42 -13.39 -0.01
C ARG A 116 2.06 -13.74 1.33
N LYS A 117 1.70 -14.86 1.97
CA LYS A 117 1.93 -15.06 3.41
C LYS A 117 3.40 -14.99 3.79
N ASN A 118 4.25 -15.64 3.02
CA ASN A 118 5.69 -15.61 3.22
C ASN A 118 6.27 -14.20 3.01
N ALA A 119 5.81 -13.46 2.00
CA ALA A 119 6.25 -12.09 1.73
C ALA A 119 5.86 -11.12 2.86
N VAL A 120 4.62 -11.17 3.36
CA VAL A 120 4.19 -10.36 4.51
C VAL A 120 5.03 -10.70 5.74
N GLN A 121 5.17 -11.99 6.07
CA GLN A 121 5.91 -12.44 7.25
C GLN A 121 7.40 -12.02 7.23
N GLN A 122 8.04 -12.03 6.06
CA GLN A 122 9.43 -11.59 5.88
C GLN A 122 9.58 -10.06 5.86
N SER A 123 8.54 -9.33 5.47
CA SER A 123 8.54 -7.86 5.45
C SER A 123 8.44 -7.23 6.86
N ILE A 124 7.78 -7.90 7.82
CA ILE A 124 7.53 -7.36 9.16
C ILE A 124 8.81 -6.87 9.86
N PRO A 125 9.91 -7.66 9.95
CA PRO A 125 11.17 -7.17 10.54
C PRO A 125 11.83 -6.03 9.74
N ALA A 126 11.70 -6.04 8.41
CA ALA A 126 12.29 -5.00 7.55
C ALA A 126 11.61 -3.64 7.74
N TYR A 127 10.28 -3.63 7.90
CA TYR A 127 9.54 -2.42 8.29
C TYR A 127 9.86 -1.99 9.73
N ASP A 128 9.93 -2.94 10.67
CA ASP A 128 10.18 -2.62 12.09
C ASP A 128 11.56 -1.98 12.33
N GLN A 129 12.58 -2.53 11.68
CA GLN A 129 13.98 -2.07 11.76
C GLN A 129 14.32 -0.95 10.76
N ALA A 130 13.35 -0.55 9.90
CA ALA A 130 13.54 0.41 8.82
C ALA A 130 14.75 0.11 7.92
N VAL A 131 14.85 -1.13 7.42
CA VAL A 131 15.94 -1.58 6.55
C VAL A 131 15.85 -0.94 5.17
N THR A 132 16.98 -0.43 4.67
CA THR A 132 17.16 0.11 3.30
C THR A 132 18.16 -0.78 2.56
N LEU A 133 17.92 -1.10 1.28
CA LEU A 133 18.84 -1.91 0.48
C LEU A 133 19.58 -1.08 -0.58
N PRO A 134 20.81 -1.46 -0.99
CA PRO A 134 21.50 -0.83 -2.10
C PRO A 134 20.67 -0.85 -3.38
N MET A 135 20.69 0.24 -4.16
CA MET A 135 19.85 0.41 -5.35
C MET A 135 19.98 -0.72 -6.40
N TRP A 136 21.14 -1.37 -6.51
CA TRP A 136 21.32 -2.51 -7.41
C TRP A 136 20.56 -3.76 -6.93
N ALA A 137 20.59 -4.05 -5.62
CA ALA A 137 19.87 -5.15 -5.01
C ALA A 137 18.35 -4.88 -5.00
N ALA A 138 17.95 -3.64 -4.72
CA ALA A 138 16.56 -3.19 -4.81
C ALA A 138 15.96 -3.40 -6.22
N LYS A 139 16.72 -3.09 -7.28
CA LYS A 139 16.33 -3.36 -8.67
C LYS A 139 16.22 -4.87 -8.95
N LEU A 140 17.18 -5.68 -8.49
CA LEU A 140 17.16 -7.12 -8.69
C LEU A 140 15.94 -7.79 -8.03
N MET A 141 15.65 -7.45 -6.77
CA MET A 141 14.45 -7.96 -6.08
C MET A 141 13.17 -7.54 -6.79
N GLY A 142 13.09 -6.29 -7.29
CA GLY A 142 11.96 -5.83 -8.09
C GLY A 142 11.65 -6.75 -9.27
N VAL A 143 12.65 -7.17 -10.04
CA VAL A 143 12.48 -8.09 -11.19
C VAL A 143 12.02 -9.49 -10.76
N VAL A 144 12.49 -10.00 -9.61
CA VAL A 144 12.06 -11.29 -9.07
C VAL A 144 10.60 -11.23 -8.62
N ILE A 145 10.22 -10.16 -7.90
CA ILE A 145 8.87 -9.99 -7.35
C ILE A 145 7.86 -9.66 -8.46
N GLU A 146 8.23 -8.89 -9.48
CA GLU A 146 7.39 -8.62 -10.67
C GLU A 146 6.99 -9.92 -11.41
N LYS A 147 7.87 -10.94 -11.38
CA LYS A 147 7.61 -12.26 -11.96
C LYS A 147 6.82 -13.19 -11.03
N ILE A 148 7.29 -13.37 -9.78
CA ILE A 148 6.87 -14.46 -8.87
C ILE A 148 5.93 -13.97 -7.75
N GLY A 149 5.89 -12.67 -7.47
CA GLY A 149 5.08 -12.07 -6.40
C GLY A 149 3.57 -12.15 -6.63
N PRO A 150 2.76 -11.83 -5.60
CA PRO A 150 1.31 -11.90 -5.67
C PRO A 150 0.73 -10.86 -6.65
N LYS A 151 -0.39 -11.19 -7.30
CA LYS A 151 -1.01 -10.37 -8.37
C LYS A 151 -2.53 -10.24 -8.20
N GLY A 152 -3.06 -9.10 -8.64
CA GLY A 152 -4.47 -8.74 -8.50
C GLY A 152 -4.93 -8.71 -7.04
N LEU A 153 -6.03 -9.37 -6.72
CA LEU A 153 -6.58 -9.43 -5.36
C LEU A 153 -5.60 -9.99 -4.33
N GLU A 154 -4.66 -10.86 -4.72
CA GLU A 154 -3.64 -11.37 -3.79
C GLU A 154 -2.57 -10.31 -3.46
N TYR A 155 -2.28 -9.38 -4.37
CA TYR A 155 -1.49 -8.18 -4.06
C TYR A 155 -2.27 -7.22 -3.17
N GLY A 156 -3.57 -7.04 -3.42
CA GLY A 156 -4.46 -6.27 -2.54
C GLY A 156 -4.42 -6.80 -1.10
N ARG A 157 -4.58 -8.11 -0.92
CA ARG A 157 -4.42 -8.79 0.38
C ARG A 157 -2.99 -8.67 0.94
N PHE A 158 -1.94 -8.75 0.11
CA PHE A 158 -0.55 -8.53 0.56
C PHE A 158 -0.38 -7.14 1.17
N SER A 159 -0.92 -6.10 0.52
CA SER A 159 -0.84 -4.74 1.02
C SER A 159 -1.66 -4.54 2.30
N ILE A 160 -2.88 -5.09 2.37
CA ILE A 160 -3.74 -5.07 3.57
C ILE A 160 -3.04 -5.73 4.76
N ASP A 161 -2.58 -6.97 4.61
CA ASP A 161 -1.99 -7.75 5.69
C ASP A 161 -0.66 -7.12 6.17
N SER A 162 0.12 -6.53 5.26
CA SER A 162 1.33 -5.75 5.60
C SER A 162 1.03 -4.44 6.34
N HIS A 163 0.00 -3.70 5.91
CA HIS A 163 -0.41 -2.46 6.56
C HIS A 163 -1.01 -2.72 7.95
N PHE A 164 -1.86 -3.74 8.10
CA PHE A 164 -2.50 -4.05 9.37
C PHE A 164 -1.51 -4.60 10.40
N THR A 165 -0.56 -5.46 10.01
CA THR A 165 0.50 -5.93 10.92
C THR A 165 1.39 -4.78 11.39
N ARG A 166 1.84 -3.90 10.47
CA ARG A 166 2.59 -2.67 10.80
C ARG A 166 1.80 -1.75 11.74
N ASN A 167 0.54 -1.47 11.45
CA ASN A 167 -0.29 -0.56 12.23
C ASN A 167 -0.66 -1.14 13.60
N TYR A 168 -0.85 -2.46 13.70
CA TYR A 168 -1.05 -3.14 14.99
C TYR A 168 0.18 -3.03 15.90
N ILE A 169 1.38 -3.24 15.35
CA ILE A 169 2.64 -3.03 16.09
C ILE A 169 2.77 -1.57 16.54
N TYR A 170 2.38 -0.61 15.70
CA TYR A 170 2.39 0.81 16.04
C TYR A 170 1.43 1.13 17.20
N VAL A 171 0.15 0.75 17.10
CA VAL A 171 -0.84 1.00 18.18
C VAL A 171 -0.44 0.28 19.47
N LYS A 172 0.02 -0.98 19.39
CA LYS A 172 0.48 -1.76 20.56
C LYS A 172 1.61 -1.07 21.33
N ARG A 173 2.50 -0.36 20.64
CA ARG A 173 3.67 0.30 21.27
C ARG A 173 3.43 1.74 21.70
N ASN A 174 2.52 2.46 21.05
CA ASN A 174 2.28 3.89 21.34
C ASN A 174 0.99 4.14 22.13
N TYR A 175 -0.01 3.26 21.99
CA TYR A 175 -1.33 3.37 22.63
C TYR A 175 -1.83 1.98 23.12
N PRO A 176 -1.05 1.24 23.93
CA PRO A 176 -1.41 -0.10 24.39
C PRO A 176 -2.76 -0.15 25.11
N GLU A 177 -3.13 0.93 25.81
CA GLU A 177 -4.39 1.09 26.55
C GLU A 177 -5.63 1.18 25.64
N LYS A 178 -5.44 1.49 24.35
CA LYS A 178 -6.52 1.59 23.34
C LYS A 178 -6.58 0.38 22.41
N LEU A 179 -5.51 -0.42 22.33
CA LEU A 179 -5.31 -1.47 21.32
C LEU A 179 -6.54 -2.38 21.14
N GLU A 180 -7.10 -2.88 22.24
CA GLU A 180 -8.16 -3.89 22.21
C GLU A 180 -9.51 -3.35 21.73
N ALA A 181 -9.81 -2.08 22.01
CA ALA A 181 -11.03 -1.41 21.58
C ALA A 181 -10.90 -0.70 20.22
N HIS A 182 -9.68 -0.34 19.83
CA HIS A 182 -9.39 0.42 18.60
C HIS A 182 -9.17 -0.47 17.37
N VAL A 183 -8.60 -1.67 17.53
CA VAL A 183 -8.36 -2.60 16.42
C VAL A 183 -9.63 -3.41 16.13
N PRO A 184 -10.23 -3.35 14.92
CA PRO A 184 -11.41 -4.15 14.60
C PRO A 184 -11.14 -5.65 14.58
N GLU A 185 -12.15 -6.46 14.90
CA GLU A 185 -12.05 -7.93 14.94
C GLU A 185 -11.57 -8.57 13.62
N PHE A 186 -11.93 -8.01 12.46
CA PHE A 186 -11.42 -8.50 11.18
C PHE A 186 -9.91 -8.24 11.04
N ALA A 187 -9.42 -7.11 11.55
CA ALA A 187 -8.00 -6.79 11.55
C ALA A 187 -7.23 -7.66 12.55
N LYS A 188 -7.77 -7.91 13.75
CA LYS A 188 -7.20 -8.88 14.71
C LYS A 188 -7.04 -10.28 14.07
N LYS A 189 -8.06 -10.75 13.34
CA LYS A 189 -8.05 -12.04 12.62
C LYS A 189 -7.05 -12.09 11.45
N ILE A 190 -6.77 -10.96 10.80
CA ILE A 190 -5.71 -10.84 9.78
C ILE A 190 -4.33 -10.90 10.46
N VAL A 191 -4.11 -10.02 11.45
CA VAL A 191 -2.84 -9.89 12.17
C VAL A 191 -2.43 -11.20 12.87
N GLY A 192 -3.38 -11.92 13.46
CA GLY A 192 -3.16 -13.21 14.12
C GLY A 192 -2.64 -14.35 13.24
N GLN A 193 -2.59 -14.17 11.91
CA GLN A 193 -1.96 -15.13 11.00
C GLN A 193 -0.42 -15.00 10.96
N TYR A 194 0.16 -14.00 11.63
CA TYR A 194 1.57 -13.64 11.52
C TYR A 194 2.30 -13.62 12.87
N LYS A 195 3.57 -14.01 12.86
CA LYS A 195 4.48 -13.85 13.99
C LYS A 195 4.97 -12.40 14.04
N LEU A 196 4.50 -11.66 15.04
CA LEU A 196 4.91 -10.28 15.31
C LEU A 196 6.19 -10.22 16.18
N PRO A 197 6.96 -9.11 16.13
CA PRO A 197 7.94 -8.81 17.17
C PRO A 197 7.26 -8.65 18.54
N LYS A 198 8.06 -8.84 19.60
CA LYS A 198 7.64 -8.57 20.98
C LYS A 198 7.33 -7.09 21.20
#